data_AF-K0KJS2-F1
#
_entry.id   AF-K0KJS2-F1
#
_cell.length_a   1.000
_cell.length_b   1.000
_cell.length_c   1.000
_cell.angle_alpha   90.00
_cell.angle_beta   90.00
_cell.angle_gamma   90.00
#
_symmetry.space_group_name_H-M   'P 1'
#
loop_
_entity.id
_entity.type
_entity.pdbx_description
1 polymer ?
#
loop_
_entity_poly.entity_id
_entity_poly.type
_entity_poly.pdbx_seq_one_letter_code
_entity_poly.pdbx_strand_id
1 'polypeptide(L)'
;MKFSTIFAQGLLLSGIIASPVADQVAIPVADSVPDSAGFSVVSSLPDLDSEILSNGDETLIQKKNKEKLCFDTGKDKGCHFGNFHKCVPYYTTTLQLSCQQGDATLRMACLAQQPTIANQYCGFWCAEIKTIKDCENANKRTGLSYNCKKFDYC
;
A
#
# COMPACT_ATOMS: atom_id res chain seq x y z
N MET A 1 44.50 32.50 -19.21
CA MET A 1 43.19 33.15 -19.02
C MET A 1 42.63 33.55 -20.38
N LYS A 2 41.46 33.04 -20.76
CA LYS A 2 40.52 33.63 -21.73
C LYS A 2 39.26 32.74 -21.77
N PHE A 3 38.17 33.29 -21.24
CA PHE A 3 36.82 32.73 -21.30
C PHE A 3 36.20 33.13 -22.64
N SER A 4 35.60 32.16 -23.35
CA SER A 4 34.70 32.44 -24.46
C SER A 4 33.32 31.90 -24.09
N THR A 5 32.50 32.82 -23.61
CA THR A 5 31.07 32.69 -23.38
C THR A 5 30.35 32.80 -24.73
N ILE A 6 29.45 31.85 -25.04
CA ILE A 6 28.49 32.02 -26.14
C ILE A 6 27.08 31.94 -25.52
N PHE A 7 26.44 33.10 -25.42
CA PHE A 7 25.01 33.22 -25.19
C PHE A 7 24.30 32.97 -26.52
N ALA A 8 23.60 31.85 -26.66
CA ALA A 8 22.61 31.67 -27.70
C ALA A 8 21.23 31.88 -27.08
N GLN A 9 20.69 33.08 -27.27
CA GLN A 9 19.28 33.40 -27.03
C GLN A 9 18.44 32.64 -28.07
N GLY A 10 17.85 31.53 -27.67
CA GLY A 10 16.87 30.77 -28.45
C GLY A 10 15.46 31.23 -28.08
N LEU A 11 14.86 31.99 -28.99
CA LEU A 11 13.51 32.52 -28.98
C LEU A 11 12.40 31.53 -28.56
N LEU A 12 11.50 32.07 -27.75
CA LEU A 12 10.12 31.67 -27.47
C LEU A 12 9.41 30.97 -28.65
N LEU A 13 9.07 29.69 -28.47
CA LEU A 13 7.93 29.08 -29.16
C LEU A 13 6.83 28.82 -28.13
N SER A 14 5.97 29.81 -27.94
CA SER A 14 4.70 29.69 -27.22
C SER A 14 3.75 28.82 -28.03
N GLY A 15 3.76 27.52 -27.77
CA GLY A 15 2.76 26.58 -28.26
C GLY A 15 1.43 26.80 -27.55
N ILE A 16 0.49 27.42 -28.26
CA ILE A 16 -0.93 27.51 -27.93
C ILE A 16 -1.52 26.10 -27.88
N ILE A 17 -1.79 25.57 -26.68
CA ILE A 17 -2.69 24.43 -26.50
C ILE A 17 -4.12 24.96 -26.38
N ALA A 18 -4.87 24.83 -27.47
CA ALA A 18 -6.31 25.01 -27.48
C ALA A 18 -6.95 23.98 -26.54
N SER A 19 -7.70 24.49 -25.56
CA SER A 19 -8.55 23.67 -24.70
C SER A 19 -9.75 23.15 -25.50
N PRO A 20 -10.07 21.85 -25.47
CA PRO A 20 -11.43 21.42 -25.77
C PRO A 20 -12.31 21.66 -24.54
N VAL A 21 -13.31 22.53 -24.69
CA VAL A 21 -14.54 22.49 -23.89
C VAL A 21 -15.25 21.19 -24.25
N ALA A 22 -15.31 20.25 -23.31
CA ALA A 22 -16.19 19.10 -23.39
C ALA A 22 -17.55 19.50 -22.81
N ASP A 23 -18.52 19.49 -23.72
CA ASP A 23 -19.94 19.61 -23.46
C ASP A 23 -20.45 18.44 -22.60
N GLN A 24 -21.65 18.65 -22.07
CA GLN A 24 -22.17 18.05 -20.85
C GLN A 24 -22.41 16.53 -20.92
N VAL A 25 -22.26 15.95 -19.73
CA VAL A 25 -22.64 14.59 -19.33
C VAL A 25 -24.12 14.33 -19.66
N ALA A 26 -24.35 13.48 -20.67
CA ALA A 26 -25.49 12.57 -20.67
C ALA A 26 -25.02 11.23 -20.11
N ILE A 27 -25.69 10.77 -19.05
CA ILE A 27 -25.48 9.45 -18.47
C ILE A 27 -25.95 8.40 -19.49
N PRO A 28 -25.14 7.36 -19.75
CA PRO A 28 -25.70 6.03 -19.67
C PRO A 28 -24.81 5.09 -18.86
N VAL A 29 -25.49 4.30 -18.04
CA VAL A 29 -25.00 3.13 -17.33
C VAL A 29 -24.51 2.09 -18.35
N ALA A 30 -23.24 1.68 -18.27
CA ALA A 30 -22.79 0.37 -18.74
C ALA A 30 -21.37 0.05 -18.24
N ASP A 31 -21.30 -1.03 -17.48
CA ASP A 31 -20.20 -2.00 -17.32
C ASP A 31 -19.00 -1.81 -18.26
N SER A 32 -17.81 -1.59 -17.68
CA SER A 32 -16.51 -1.90 -18.30
C SER A 32 -15.39 -1.79 -17.26
N VAL A 33 -14.91 -2.95 -16.83
CA VAL A 33 -13.64 -3.15 -16.11
C VAL A 33 -12.49 -2.61 -16.97
N PRO A 34 -11.57 -1.77 -16.44
CA PRO A 34 -10.27 -1.63 -17.04
C PRO A 34 -9.29 -2.56 -16.31
N ASP A 35 -8.90 -3.64 -17.01
CA ASP A 35 -7.57 -4.24 -16.87
C ASP A 35 -6.54 -3.11 -16.99
N SER A 36 -5.85 -2.82 -15.90
CA SER A 36 -4.80 -1.82 -15.87
C SER A 36 -3.65 -2.33 -15.02
N ALA A 37 -2.62 -2.73 -15.74
CA ALA A 37 -1.21 -2.71 -15.36
C ALA A 37 -0.89 -3.34 -14.00
N GLY A 38 -0.43 -4.58 -14.05
CA GLY A 38 0.40 -5.15 -13.01
C GLY A 38 1.65 -4.31 -12.81
N PHE A 39 1.62 -3.42 -11.84
CA PHE A 39 2.82 -2.89 -11.23
C PHE A 39 3.13 -3.73 -10.00
N SER A 40 4.07 -4.65 -10.18
CA SER A 40 4.71 -5.39 -9.11
C SER A 40 5.38 -4.37 -8.18
N VAL A 41 4.65 -3.95 -7.14
CA VAL A 41 5.27 -3.27 -6.01
C VAL A 41 6.19 -4.30 -5.40
N VAL A 42 7.49 -4.12 -5.66
CA VAL A 42 8.57 -4.85 -5.01
C VAL A 42 8.27 -4.82 -3.51
N SER A 43 7.94 -6.00 -2.99
CA SER A 43 7.97 -6.33 -1.58
C SER A 43 9.33 -5.91 -1.02
N SER A 44 9.38 -4.74 -0.41
CA SER A 44 10.48 -4.29 0.44
C SER A 44 9.93 -3.32 1.46
N LEU A 45 8.82 -3.70 2.11
CA LEU A 45 8.73 -3.43 3.54
C LEU A 45 9.82 -4.28 4.18
N PRO A 46 10.65 -3.75 5.11
CA PRO A 46 11.57 -4.60 5.84
C PRO A 46 10.76 -5.72 6.48
N ASP A 47 11.13 -6.96 6.14
CA ASP A 47 10.77 -8.13 6.93
C ASP A 47 11.06 -7.77 8.38
N LEU A 48 10.00 -7.56 9.17
CA LEU A 48 10.14 -7.50 10.60
C LEU A 48 10.37 -8.95 11.03
N ASP A 49 11.58 -9.43 10.76
CA ASP A 49 12.09 -10.71 11.20
C ASP A 49 11.84 -10.77 12.70
N SER A 50 10.88 -11.62 13.06
CA SER A 50 10.71 -12.08 14.43
C SER A 50 11.84 -13.07 14.74
N GLU A 51 13.09 -12.60 14.66
CA GLU A 51 14.26 -13.29 15.17
C GLU A 51 14.45 -12.92 16.64
N ILE A 52 13.58 -13.44 17.50
CA ILE A 52 13.90 -13.53 18.93
C ILE A 52 13.48 -14.93 19.42
N LEU A 53 14.54 -15.72 19.68
CA LEU A 53 14.63 -16.97 20.49
C LEU A 53 14.24 -18.29 19.81
N SER A 54 15.25 -19.09 19.45
CA SER A 54 15.59 -20.27 20.26
C SER A 54 16.80 -21.02 19.71
N ASN A 55 17.94 -20.90 20.40
CA ASN A 55 18.95 -21.95 20.43
C ASN A 55 18.51 -22.97 21.48
N GLY A 56 18.29 -24.22 21.10
CA GLY A 56 18.05 -25.31 22.06
C GLY A 56 17.31 -26.51 21.47
N ASP A 57 18.10 -27.49 21.03
CA ASP A 57 17.86 -28.93 21.09
C ASP A 57 16.70 -29.56 20.30
N GLU A 58 17.07 -30.49 19.41
CA GLU A 58 16.20 -31.33 18.60
C GLU A 58 15.41 -32.34 19.44
N THR A 59 14.12 -32.50 19.14
CA THR A 59 13.30 -33.74 19.03
C THR A 59 11.87 -33.54 19.56
N LEU A 60 10.88 -34.08 18.82
CA LEU A 60 9.41 -34.05 19.02
C LEU A 60 8.63 -32.89 18.34
N ILE A 61 8.12 -33.19 17.14
CA ILE A 61 6.87 -32.68 16.55
C ILE A 61 6.69 -31.15 16.64
N GLN A 62 7.47 -30.40 15.84
CA GLN A 62 7.13 -29.01 15.51
C GLN A 62 5.87 -28.98 14.64
N LYS A 63 4.70 -29.09 15.28
CA LYS A 63 3.46 -28.58 14.72
C LYS A 63 3.67 -27.06 14.63
N LYS A 64 4.16 -26.57 13.49
CA LYS A 64 4.18 -25.13 13.21
C LYS A 64 2.73 -24.68 13.31
N ASN A 65 2.37 -24.09 14.45
CA ASN A 65 1.04 -23.55 14.67
C ASN A 65 0.90 -22.46 13.63
N LYS A 66 0.08 -22.73 12.61
CA LYS A 66 -0.23 -21.73 11.61
C LYS A 66 -0.86 -20.55 12.35
N GLU A 67 -0.46 -19.35 11.96
CA GLU A 67 -1.07 -18.14 12.50
C GLU A 67 -2.58 -18.18 12.21
N LYS A 68 -3.38 -17.88 13.23
CA LYS A 68 -4.83 -17.88 13.09
C LYS A 68 -5.29 -16.52 12.59
N LEU A 69 -5.84 -16.48 11.38
CA LEU A 69 -6.42 -15.29 10.76
C LEU A 69 -7.95 -15.39 10.88
N CYS A 70 -8.46 -15.04 12.05
CA CYS A 70 -9.88 -15.09 12.38
C CYS A 70 -10.26 -13.87 13.20
N PHE A 71 -10.94 -12.90 12.59
CA PHE A 71 -11.43 -11.71 13.27
C PHE A 71 -12.67 -11.13 12.61
N ASP A 72 -13.57 -10.61 13.45
CA ASP A 72 -14.70 -9.79 13.00
C ASP A 72 -14.23 -8.40 12.59
N THR A 73 -15.08 -7.70 11.83
CA THR A 73 -14.83 -6.31 11.41
C THR A 73 -14.35 -5.43 12.57
N GLY A 74 -13.16 -4.86 12.41
CA GLY A 74 -12.56 -3.95 13.38
C GLY A 74 -12.16 -4.58 14.73
N LYS A 75 -12.08 -5.91 14.82
CA LYS A 75 -11.65 -6.60 16.05
C LYS A 75 -10.18 -7.00 16.04
N ASP A 76 -9.54 -7.01 14.88
CA ASP A 76 -8.12 -7.31 14.79
C ASP A 76 -7.26 -6.20 15.42
N LYS A 77 -6.11 -6.59 15.98
CA LYS A 77 -5.16 -5.68 16.61
C LYS A 77 -4.54 -4.68 15.62
N GLY A 78 -4.37 -5.08 14.35
CA GLY A 78 -3.93 -4.22 13.26
C GLY A 78 -4.98 -3.18 12.85
N CYS A 79 -6.27 -3.40 13.17
CA CYS A 79 -7.29 -2.37 13.01
C CYS A 79 -7.30 -1.41 14.21
N HIS A 80 -6.37 -0.45 14.20
CA HIS A 80 -6.30 0.54 15.25
C HIS A 80 -7.64 1.29 15.43
N PHE A 81 -8.09 1.39 16.69
CA PHE A 81 -9.37 1.97 17.09
C PHE A 81 -10.62 1.24 16.55
N GLY A 82 -10.46 0.02 16.03
CA GLY A 82 -11.53 -0.83 15.54
C GLY A 82 -12.36 -0.23 14.42
N ASN A 83 -11.81 0.74 13.69
CA ASN A 83 -12.52 1.45 12.65
C ASN A 83 -11.57 1.90 11.56
N PHE A 84 -11.94 1.64 10.30
CA PHE A 84 -11.13 2.01 9.13
C PHE A 84 -10.81 3.51 9.07
N HIS A 85 -11.80 4.38 9.27
CA HIS A 85 -11.63 5.84 9.21
C HIS A 85 -10.71 6.39 10.31
N LYS A 86 -10.54 5.65 11.42
CA LYS A 86 -9.59 6.00 12.49
C LYS A 86 -8.23 5.34 12.31
N CYS A 87 -8.21 4.13 11.75
CA CYS A 87 -6.99 3.38 11.46
C CYS A 87 -6.13 4.10 10.41
N VAL A 88 -6.73 4.56 9.31
CA VAL A 88 -5.99 5.21 8.21
C VAL A 88 -5.19 6.43 8.69
N PRO A 89 -5.79 7.47 9.33
CA PRO A 89 -5.01 8.63 9.77
C PRO A 89 -3.95 8.24 10.81
N TYR A 90 -4.23 7.29 11.70
CA TYR A 90 -3.24 6.78 12.66
C TYR A 90 -2.01 6.17 11.97
N TYR A 91 -2.24 5.29 10.99
CA TYR A 91 -1.15 4.67 10.23
C TYR A 91 -0.44 5.66 9.32
N THR A 92 -1.17 6.58 8.68
CA THR A 92 -0.56 7.64 7.86
C THR A 92 0.39 8.49 8.71
N THR A 93 -0.03 8.96 9.89
CA THR A 93 0.85 9.73 10.79
C THR A 93 2.04 8.90 11.28
N THR A 94 1.83 7.61 11.58
CA THR A 94 2.93 6.73 12.01
C THR A 94 3.97 6.54 10.90
N LEU A 95 3.52 6.31 9.65
CA LEU A 95 4.38 6.22 8.48
C LEU A 95 5.06 7.56 8.14
N GLN A 96 4.40 8.68 8.49
CA GLN A 96 4.98 10.01 8.35
C GLN A 96 6.27 10.16 9.13
N LEU A 97 6.30 9.67 10.36
CA LEU A 97 7.49 9.70 11.21
C LEU A 97 8.63 8.86 10.62
N SER A 98 8.34 7.69 10.05
CA SER A 98 9.37 6.86 9.41
C SER A 98 9.94 7.48 8.14
N CYS A 99 9.13 8.21 7.36
CA CYS A 99 9.59 8.84 6.12
C CYS A 99 10.45 10.10 6.34
N GLN A 100 10.63 10.58 7.58
CA GLN A 100 11.45 11.77 7.84
C GLN A 100 12.95 11.51 7.72
N GLN A 101 13.36 10.25 7.65
CA GLN A 101 14.77 9.87 7.53
C GLN A 101 15.17 9.76 6.04
N GLY A 102 16.21 10.49 5.62
CA GLY A 102 16.83 10.35 4.29
C GLY A 102 16.83 11.61 3.41
N ASP A 103 17.15 11.40 2.13
CA ASP A 103 17.21 12.45 1.11
C ASP A 103 15.83 13.07 0.84
N ALA A 104 15.79 14.37 0.50
CA ALA A 104 14.56 15.10 0.27
C ALA A 104 13.67 14.46 -0.83
N THR A 105 14.28 13.87 -1.86
CA THR A 105 13.58 13.23 -2.97
C THR A 105 12.88 11.95 -2.51
N LEU A 106 13.59 11.11 -1.75
CA LEU A 106 13.05 9.87 -1.18
C LEU A 106 11.95 10.17 -0.16
N ARG A 107 12.12 11.21 0.66
CA ARG A 107 11.11 11.68 1.60
C ARG A 107 9.81 12.05 0.89
N MET A 108 9.87 12.79 -0.21
CA MET A 108 8.68 13.19 -0.97
C MET A 108 7.96 11.98 -1.59
N ALA A 109 8.71 11.03 -2.16
CA ALA A 109 8.14 9.80 -2.69
C ALA A 109 7.46 8.95 -1.59
N CYS A 110 8.11 8.85 -0.42
CA CYS A 110 7.58 8.13 0.74
C CYS A 110 6.29 8.76 1.26
N LEU A 111 6.26 10.09 1.45
CA LEU A 111 5.08 10.85 1.88
C LEU A 111 3.89 10.67 0.93
N ALA A 112 4.14 10.65 -0.38
CA ALA A 112 3.08 10.47 -1.37
C ALA A 112 2.42 9.08 -1.32
N GLN A 113 3.13 8.05 -0.85
CA GLN A 113 2.63 6.67 -0.82
C GLN A 113 1.92 6.30 0.49
N GLN A 114 2.15 7.05 1.57
CA GLN A 114 1.54 6.80 2.89
C GLN A 114 0.02 6.59 2.88
N PRO A 115 -0.78 7.45 2.23
CA PRO A 115 -2.23 7.25 2.23
C PRO A 115 -2.60 5.93 1.57
N THR A 116 -1.93 5.56 0.48
CA THR A 116 -2.17 4.27 -0.20
C THR A 116 -1.84 3.11 0.73
N ILE A 117 -0.63 3.08 1.30
CA ILE A 117 -0.19 2.00 2.19
C ILE A 117 -1.13 1.86 3.40
N ALA A 118 -1.49 2.98 4.03
CA ALA A 118 -2.41 2.99 5.17
C ALA A 118 -3.81 2.48 4.79
N ASN A 119 -4.35 2.89 3.64
CA ASN A 119 -5.64 2.40 3.15
C ASN A 119 -5.61 0.89 2.88
N GLN A 120 -4.54 0.38 2.27
CA GLN A 120 -4.40 -1.05 2.00
C GLN A 120 -4.31 -1.85 3.30
N TYR A 121 -3.42 -1.45 4.21
CA TYR A 121 -3.21 -2.11 5.49
C TYR A 121 -4.49 -2.10 6.33
N CYS A 122 -5.05 -0.92 6.60
CA CYS A 122 -6.27 -0.79 7.38
C CYS A 122 -7.47 -1.45 6.68
N GLY A 123 -7.50 -1.45 5.34
CA GLY A 123 -8.57 -2.08 4.57
C GLY A 123 -8.60 -3.59 4.74
N PHE A 124 -7.43 -4.22 4.94
CA PHE A 124 -7.31 -5.64 5.20
C PHE A 124 -7.62 -5.96 6.67
N TRP A 125 -6.92 -5.30 7.61
CA TRP A 125 -7.01 -5.64 9.03
C TRP A 125 -8.30 -5.17 9.70
N CYS A 126 -8.97 -4.14 9.16
CA CYS A 126 -10.29 -3.74 9.66
C CYS A 126 -11.44 -4.51 9.02
N ALA A 127 -11.21 -5.34 8.01
CA ALA A 127 -12.26 -6.18 7.42
C ALA A 127 -12.66 -7.33 8.36
N GLU A 128 -13.75 -8.00 8.02
CA GLU A 128 -14.03 -9.32 8.59
C GLU A 128 -13.26 -10.37 7.79
N ILE A 129 -12.47 -11.20 8.49
CA ILE A 129 -11.77 -12.34 7.90
C ILE A 129 -12.07 -13.55 8.75
N LYS A 130 -12.96 -14.40 8.26
CA LYS A 130 -13.28 -15.68 8.90
C LYS A 130 -12.77 -16.85 8.08
N THR A 131 -12.76 -16.73 6.76
CA THR A 131 -12.42 -17.81 5.83
C THR A 131 -11.27 -17.44 4.89
N ILE A 132 -10.70 -18.45 4.22
CA ILE A 132 -9.72 -18.24 3.12
C ILE A 132 -10.28 -17.29 2.06
N LYS A 133 -11.58 -17.42 1.73
CA LYS A 133 -12.24 -16.58 0.73
C LYS A 133 -12.30 -15.12 1.16
N ASP A 134 -12.48 -14.85 2.45
CA ASP A 134 -12.49 -13.48 2.97
C ASP A 134 -11.11 -12.85 2.87
N CYS A 135 -10.05 -13.60 3.20
CA CYS A 135 -8.67 -13.18 2.99
C CYS A 135 -8.37 -12.90 1.51
N GLU A 136 -8.78 -13.77 0.59
CA GLU A 136 -8.59 -13.56 -0.85
C GLU A 136 -9.34 -12.34 -1.36
N ASN A 137 -10.56 -12.10 -0.87
CA ASN A 137 -11.33 -10.90 -1.21
C ASN A 137 -10.70 -9.63 -0.64
N ALA A 138 -10.18 -9.68 0.59
CA ALA A 138 -9.47 -8.58 1.22
C ALA A 138 -8.18 -8.24 0.45
N ASN A 139 -7.40 -9.26 0.05
CA ASN A 139 -6.24 -9.12 -0.84
C ASN A 139 -6.62 -8.41 -2.15
N LYS A 140 -7.67 -8.87 -2.84
CA LYS A 140 -8.12 -8.25 -4.10
C LYS A 140 -8.52 -6.79 -3.92
N ARG A 141 -9.25 -6.48 -2.84
CA ARG A 141 -9.70 -5.11 -2.54
C ARG A 141 -8.57 -4.16 -2.19
N THR A 142 -7.54 -4.66 -1.51
CA THR A 142 -6.44 -3.84 -1.00
C THR A 142 -5.22 -3.89 -1.91
N GLY A 143 -5.14 -4.83 -2.85
CA GLY A 143 -3.92 -5.09 -3.63
C GLY A 143 -2.82 -5.77 -2.81
N LEU A 144 -3.10 -6.21 -1.58
CA LEU A 144 -2.17 -7.00 -0.78
C LEU A 144 -2.13 -8.45 -1.29
N SER A 145 -0.98 -9.11 -1.09
CA SER A 145 -0.71 -10.46 -1.61
C SER A 145 -0.38 -11.45 -0.51
N TYR A 146 -1.13 -11.43 0.60
CA TYR A 146 -0.95 -12.41 1.67
C TYR A 146 -1.26 -13.83 1.18
N ASN A 147 -0.45 -14.81 1.58
CA ASN A 147 -0.73 -16.21 1.26
C ASN A 147 -1.82 -16.76 2.18
N CYS A 148 -3.08 -16.58 1.79
CA CYS A 148 -4.25 -16.96 2.58
C CYS A 148 -4.27 -18.44 2.99
N LYS A 149 -3.57 -19.34 2.28
CA LYS A 149 -3.53 -20.77 2.60
C LYS A 149 -2.59 -21.12 3.76
N LYS A 150 -1.71 -20.20 4.17
CA LYS A 150 -0.78 -20.40 5.28
C LYS A 150 -1.42 -20.20 6.65
N PHE A 151 -2.56 -19.52 6.71
CA PHE A 151 -3.26 -19.24 7.94
C PHE A 151 -4.28 -20.33 8.28
N ASP A 152 -4.53 -20.49 9.57
CA ASP A 152 -5.72 -21.19 10.06
C ASP A 152 -6.85 -20.18 10.30
N TYR A 153 -8.07 -20.64 10.13
CA TYR A 153 -9.26 -19.81 10.13
C TYR A 153 -10.23 -20.24 11.22
N CYS A 154 -11.32 -19.49 11.38
CA CYS A 154 -12.52 -19.98 12.03
C CYS A 154 -13.54 -20.40 10.96
#